data_AF-A0A4Q5X449-F1
#
_entry.id   AF-A0A4Q5X449-F1
#
_cell.length_a   1.000
_cell.length_b   1.000
_cell.length_c   1.000
_cell.angle_alpha   90.00
_cell.angle_beta   90.00
_cell.angle_gamma   90.00
#
_symmetry.space_group_name_H-M   'P 1'
#
loop_
_entity.id
_entity.type
_entity.pdbx_description
1 polymer ?
#
loop_
_entity_poly.entity_id
_entity_poly.type
_entity_poly.pdbx_seq_one_letter_code
_entity_poly.pdbx_strand_id
1 'polypeptide(L)'
;MKAIALWLGMSALLGIACSSSGDDGPPRGGAGAAGASGASGANLGGGGAGEVAEPGGASGAGGDGGTPCSATPTTTLHLESSAEIGPRGGSYDGPGVIERSTEESLLVYFEAGSGEDAVVYRASIKSNLALPVFPPGARVWVSKTPAGLSDGPVYRKEAPSQFELRDAEGGRLILAMSYDSTISPLVVSRAADVCAQQHPSCSGSLVQQSLEIQSDAAVTIANGHDAHVQIDGADYLVGVQAQKDVAVDECAADYIERTDGTYKLSLIAEDAQSLVDALKVGEPPTCAHGNDASASFEFAKTESADYEGVVAYQGIDAEAQGAARFTADGSSATFLFLSFTPDLFTTPAVGTELWFRWRGYSFGALSDGEDGPLLVAQARLNPSGADADVQTALEDAAGVAITLQERCDYGASASNSAEVALSDVLFATDPPTLAKSGERTPLVLNGEDYEAWVDGRGTVSVAIYRP
;
A
#
# COMPACT_ATOMS: atom_id res chain seq x y z
N MET A 1 40.35 43.79 -11.12
CA MET A 1 41.65 43.10 -11.30
C MET A 1 41.37 41.62 -11.07
N LYS A 2 41.11 40.82 -12.13
CA LYS A 2 41.99 39.78 -12.74
C LYS A 2 42.45 38.73 -11.72
N ALA A 3 42.25 37.41 -11.86
CA ALA A 3 42.14 36.51 -13.03
C ALA A 3 41.10 35.39 -12.76
N ILE A 4 40.30 34.83 -13.69
CA ILE A 4 40.54 34.09 -14.95
C ILE A 4 41.37 32.80 -14.78
N ALA A 5 40.69 31.65 -14.85
CA ALA A 5 41.22 30.42 -15.43
C ALA A 5 40.11 29.72 -16.23
N LEU A 6 40.31 29.73 -17.56
CA LEU A 6 39.56 29.05 -18.61
C LEU A 6 40.00 27.58 -18.67
N TRP A 7 39.09 26.65 -18.98
CA TRP A 7 39.46 25.49 -19.79
C TRP A 7 38.35 25.19 -20.80
N LEU A 8 38.71 25.31 -22.07
CA LEU A 8 37.94 24.99 -23.27
C LEU A 8 38.40 23.62 -23.76
N GLY A 9 37.45 22.82 -24.24
CA GLY A 9 37.70 21.58 -24.97
C GLY A 9 36.52 21.24 -25.88
N MET A 10 36.33 22.03 -26.94
CA MET A 10 35.46 21.68 -28.09
C MET A 10 36.12 20.58 -28.93
N SER A 11 35.32 19.62 -29.39
CA SER A 11 35.47 19.02 -30.72
C SER A 11 34.10 18.52 -31.17
N ALA A 12 33.49 19.30 -32.06
CA ALA A 12 32.40 18.89 -32.92
C ALA A 12 32.99 18.52 -34.28
N LEU A 13 32.44 17.50 -34.93
CA LEU A 13 32.41 17.42 -36.39
C LEU A 13 31.15 16.66 -36.84
N LEU A 14 30.34 17.38 -37.60
CA LEU A 14 29.19 16.94 -38.37
C LEU A 14 29.57 15.88 -39.41
N GLY A 15 28.59 15.07 -39.83
CA GLY A 15 28.46 14.78 -41.26
C GLY A 15 27.64 13.56 -41.69
N ILE A 16 26.43 13.85 -42.17
CA ILE A 16 25.82 13.33 -43.42
C ILE A 16 25.01 12.02 -43.36
N ALA A 17 23.77 12.17 -43.84
CA ALA A 17 22.75 11.16 -44.13
C ALA A 17 23.07 10.31 -45.37
N CYS A 18 22.51 9.10 -45.45
CA CYS A 18 22.02 8.54 -46.71
C CYS A 18 21.07 7.34 -46.48
N SER A 19 19.90 7.40 -47.12
CA SER A 19 19.00 6.26 -47.35
C SER A 19 19.59 5.30 -48.38
N SER A 20 19.27 4.00 -48.28
CA SER A 20 19.13 3.13 -49.45
C SER A 20 18.33 1.86 -49.14
N SER A 21 17.32 1.63 -49.97
CA SER A 21 16.53 0.42 -50.24
C SER A 21 17.31 -0.72 -50.90
N GLY A 22 16.80 -1.96 -50.82
CA GLY A 22 17.13 -3.13 -51.66
C GLY A 22 17.12 -4.42 -50.83
N ASP A 23 16.03 -5.18 -50.77
CA ASP A 23 15.64 -6.29 -51.69
C ASP A 23 16.76 -7.31 -51.98
N ASP A 24 16.55 -8.56 -51.53
CA ASP A 24 16.76 -9.82 -52.28
C ASP A 24 16.71 -11.04 -51.33
N GLY A 25 15.63 -11.84 -51.40
CA GLY A 25 15.71 -13.28 -51.10
C GLY A 25 16.03 -14.05 -52.40
N PRO A 26 15.83 -15.39 -52.48
CA PRO A 26 15.92 -16.48 -51.50
C PRO A 26 16.92 -17.57 -52.05
N PRO A 27 16.89 -18.91 -51.76
CA PRO A 27 15.76 -19.83 -51.89
C PRO A 27 15.65 -20.99 -50.85
N ARG A 28 14.54 -21.72 -51.03
CA ARG A 28 13.99 -22.90 -50.35
C ARG A 28 14.83 -24.18 -50.41
N GLY A 29 14.52 -25.11 -49.48
CA GLY A 29 14.70 -26.57 -49.56
C GLY A 29 15.18 -27.13 -48.20
N GLY A 30 14.69 -28.21 -47.61
CA GLY A 30 13.77 -29.27 -48.02
C GLY A 30 13.51 -30.20 -46.81
N ALA A 31 12.58 -31.13 -47.00
CA ALA A 31 11.96 -32.00 -46.00
C ALA A 31 12.84 -33.15 -45.46
N GLY A 32 12.45 -33.69 -44.29
CA GLY A 32 12.13 -35.13 -44.18
C GLY A 32 12.96 -36.02 -43.26
N ALA A 33 12.29 -36.48 -42.19
CA ALA A 33 12.15 -37.87 -41.74
C ALA A 33 13.21 -38.57 -40.82
N ALA A 34 12.68 -38.98 -39.66
CA ALA A 34 12.61 -40.36 -39.12
C ALA A 34 13.75 -40.96 -38.25
N GLY A 35 13.29 -41.65 -37.18
CA GLY A 35 13.98 -42.73 -36.45
C GLY A 35 14.20 -42.43 -34.96
N ALA A 36 13.30 -42.72 -34.02
CA ALA A 36 12.84 -44.02 -33.48
C ALA A 36 13.74 -44.64 -32.38
N SER A 37 13.07 -45.16 -31.34
CA SER A 37 13.49 -45.98 -30.18
C SER A 37 14.15 -45.23 -29.00
N GLY A 38 13.80 -45.45 -27.74
CA GLY A 38 12.88 -46.40 -27.11
C GLY A 38 13.40 -46.81 -25.71
N ALA A 39 12.50 -46.85 -24.73
CA ALA A 39 12.52 -47.48 -23.38
C ALA A 39 12.30 -46.44 -22.24
N SER A 40 11.16 -46.30 -21.56
CA SER A 40 10.15 -47.20 -20.92
C SER A 40 10.38 -47.43 -19.41
N GLY A 41 9.42 -46.90 -18.61
CA GLY A 41 9.02 -47.34 -17.26
C GLY A 41 9.50 -46.45 -16.11
N ALA A 42 8.68 -45.94 -15.17
CA ALA A 42 7.24 -45.99 -14.87
C ALA A 42 6.96 -44.79 -13.90
N ASN A 43 5.95 -43.93 -14.11
CA ASN A 43 4.56 -43.97 -13.60
C ASN A 43 4.48 -44.08 -12.05
N LEU A 44 3.86 -43.19 -11.28
CA LEU A 44 2.47 -42.65 -11.24
C LEU A 44 2.49 -41.27 -10.54
N GLY A 45 1.87 -40.17 -10.98
CA GLY A 45 0.42 -39.84 -11.03
C GLY A 45 0.08 -38.83 -9.89
N GLY A 46 -0.67 -37.73 -10.03
CA GLY A 46 -1.36 -37.03 -11.12
C GLY A 46 -1.37 -35.52 -10.77
N GLY A 47 -1.77 -34.56 -11.62
CA GLY A 47 -2.76 -34.60 -12.68
C GLY A 47 -3.98 -33.77 -12.25
N GLY A 48 -3.92 -32.45 -12.41
CA GLY A 48 -5.05 -31.53 -12.28
C GLY A 48 -4.93 -30.48 -13.38
N ALA A 49 -5.56 -30.76 -14.52
CA ALA A 49 -5.59 -29.92 -15.69
C ALA A 49 -6.56 -28.75 -15.50
N GLY A 50 -6.22 -27.62 -16.10
CA GLY A 50 -7.04 -26.42 -16.18
C GLY A 50 -8.42 -26.70 -16.77
N GLU A 51 -9.41 -26.09 -16.15
CA GLU A 51 -10.77 -26.06 -16.64
C GLU A 51 -10.95 -24.76 -17.44
N VAL A 52 -11.01 -24.92 -18.77
CA VAL A 52 -11.44 -23.88 -19.70
C VAL A 52 -12.95 -23.76 -19.58
N ALA A 53 -13.45 -22.63 -19.07
CA ALA A 53 -14.87 -22.35 -19.05
C ALA A 53 -15.35 -22.00 -20.47
N GLU A 54 -16.17 -22.87 -21.07
CA GLU A 54 -16.93 -22.55 -22.28
C GLU A 54 -18.06 -21.54 -21.99
N PRO A 55 -18.43 -20.67 -22.94
CA PRO A 55 -19.48 -19.68 -22.76
C PRO A 55 -20.86 -20.34 -22.94
N GLY A 56 -21.50 -20.68 -21.83
CA GLY A 56 -22.89 -21.14 -21.81
C GLY A 56 -23.87 -19.98 -21.95
N GLY A 57 -24.33 -19.73 -23.18
CA GLY A 57 -25.52 -18.90 -23.41
C GLY A 57 -26.79 -19.60 -22.92
N ALA A 58 -27.51 -18.97 -21.99
CA ALA A 58 -28.89 -19.35 -21.67
C ALA A 58 -29.72 -18.09 -21.35
N SER A 59 -30.57 -17.74 -22.30
CA SER A 59 -31.75 -16.91 -22.09
C SER A 59 -32.73 -17.63 -21.16
N GLY A 60 -33.02 -17.05 -20.00
CA GLY A 60 -34.02 -17.56 -19.07
C GLY A 60 -34.46 -16.48 -18.08
N ALA A 61 -35.62 -15.88 -18.34
CA ALA A 61 -36.27 -14.95 -17.43
C ALA A 61 -36.89 -15.69 -16.24
N GLY A 62 -36.73 -15.13 -15.03
CA GLY A 62 -37.57 -15.39 -13.86
C GLY A 62 -36.94 -16.27 -12.79
N GLY A 63 -36.58 -15.66 -11.65
CA GLY A 63 -36.24 -16.37 -10.43
C GLY A 63 -35.32 -15.57 -9.52
N ASP A 64 -35.91 -14.81 -8.59
CA ASP A 64 -35.23 -14.18 -7.46
C ASP A 64 -34.42 -15.21 -6.66
N GLY A 65 -33.10 -15.08 -6.67
CA GLY A 65 -32.20 -15.98 -5.93
C GLY A 65 -30.80 -16.11 -6.53
N GLY A 66 -30.23 -15.01 -7.05
CA GLY A 66 -28.83 -15.01 -7.48
C GLY A 66 -27.91 -15.41 -6.33
N THR A 67 -26.94 -16.28 -6.61
CA THR A 67 -25.88 -16.64 -5.67
C THR A 67 -25.29 -15.35 -5.10
N PRO A 68 -25.24 -15.16 -3.77
CA PRO A 68 -24.69 -13.95 -3.20
C PRO A 68 -23.23 -13.81 -3.65
N CYS A 69 -22.86 -12.63 -4.15
CA CYS A 69 -21.45 -12.33 -4.36
C CYS A 69 -20.74 -12.53 -3.02
N SER A 70 -19.74 -13.41 -2.95
CA SER A 70 -18.91 -13.47 -1.76
C SER A 70 -18.19 -12.14 -1.61
N ALA A 71 -18.07 -11.64 -0.38
CA ALA A 71 -17.18 -10.52 -0.09
C ALA A 71 -15.75 -11.00 -0.33
N THR A 72 -15.25 -10.82 -1.54
CA THR A 72 -13.86 -11.14 -1.87
C THR A 72 -12.99 -10.00 -1.35
N PRO A 73 -11.94 -10.29 -0.57
CA PRO A 73 -11.04 -9.24 -0.09
C PRO A 73 -10.47 -8.46 -1.27
N THR A 74 -10.45 -7.15 -1.14
CA THR A 74 -9.94 -6.24 -2.15
C THR A 74 -8.41 -6.18 -2.11
N THR A 75 -7.75 -6.87 -3.02
CA THR A 75 -6.30 -6.77 -3.27
C THR A 75 -6.02 -5.68 -4.31
N THR A 76 -5.86 -4.44 -3.84
CA THR A 76 -5.47 -3.32 -4.70
C THR A 76 -4.48 -2.38 -4.04
N LEU A 77 -3.74 -1.70 -4.90
CA LEU A 77 -3.00 -0.49 -4.60
C LEU A 77 -3.98 0.69 -4.52
N HIS A 78 -3.75 1.55 -3.54
CA HIS A 78 -4.50 2.76 -3.29
C HIS A 78 -3.56 3.96 -3.26
N LEU A 79 -3.82 4.96 -4.12
CA LEU A 79 -3.16 6.26 -4.02
C LEU A 79 -3.93 7.12 -3.00
N GLU A 80 -3.34 7.40 -1.84
CA GLU A 80 -4.06 8.06 -0.74
C GLU A 80 -4.01 9.59 -0.77
N SER A 81 -2.87 10.16 -1.17
CA SER A 81 -2.71 11.62 -1.25
C SER A 81 -2.33 12.00 -2.67
N SER A 82 -3.31 12.47 -3.43
CA SER A 82 -3.12 13.08 -4.75
C SER A 82 -3.40 14.58 -4.74
N ALA A 83 -3.32 15.24 -3.58
CA ALA A 83 -3.47 16.68 -3.49
C ALA A 83 -2.26 17.34 -4.16
N GLU A 84 -2.39 17.48 -5.48
CA GLU A 84 -1.50 18.17 -6.41
C GLU A 84 -0.15 17.48 -6.57
N ILE A 85 -0.04 16.53 -7.51
CA ILE A 85 1.21 15.87 -7.95
C ILE A 85 1.77 16.56 -9.22
N GLY A 86 1.27 17.74 -9.55
CA GLY A 86 1.67 18.48 -10.74
C GLY A 86 0.67 19.58 -11.11
N PRO A 87 0.95 20.34 -12.17
CA PRO A 87 0.04 21.37 -12.67
C PRO A 87 -1.32 20.75 -13.02
N ARG A 88 -2.40 21.48 -12.71
CA ARG A 88 -3.79 21.06 -12.96
C ARG A 88 -3.97 20.55 -14.39
N GLY A 89 -4.53 19.34 -14.53
CA GLY A 89 -4.82 18.71 -15.82
C GLY A 89 -3.61 18.30 -16.67
N GLY A 90 -2.37 18.45 -16.17
CA GLY A 90 -1.15 18.00 -16.85
C GLY A 90 -0.86 16.50 -16.64
N SER A 91 0.24 16.01 -17.20
CA SER A 91 0.85 14.72 -16.88
C SER A 91 2.24 14.96 -16.26
N TYR A 92 2.66 14.07 -15.36
CA TYR A 92 4.03 14.02 -14.87
C TYR A 92 4.67 12.77 -15.47
N ASP A 93 5.86 12.92 -16.04
CA ASP A 93 6.67 11.81 -16.52
C ASP A 93 8.13 12.21 -16.34
N GLY A 94 8.76 11.70 -15.29
CA GLY A 94 10.03 12.26 -14.83
C GLY A 94 10.68 11.50 -13.68
N PRO A 95 11.87 11.95 -13.24
CA PRO A 95 12.60 11.32 -12.16
C PRO A 95 11.91 11.49 -10.81
N GLY A 96 11.88 10.42 -10.02
CA GLY A 96 11.49 10.44 -8.62
C GLY A 96 12.52 9.80 -7.71
N VAL A 97 12.35 10.03 -6.42
CA VAL A 97 13.19 9.51 -5.35
C VAL A 97 12.29 8.94 -4.27
N ILE A 98 12.61 7.75 -3.81
CA ILE A 98 11.89 7.13 -2.69
C ILE A 98 12.27 7.85 -1.39
N GLU A 99 11.27 8.38 -0.69
CA GLU A 99 11.44 8.92 0.66
C GLU A 99 11.24 7.84 1.73
N ARG A 100 10.26 6.96 1.56
CA ARG A 100 9.94 5.89 2.52
C ARG A 100 9.25 4.74 1.80
N SER A 101 9.56 3.53 2.19
CA SER A 101 8.93 2.31 1.69
C SER A 101 8.76 1.29 2.80
N THR A 102 7.62 0.66 2.86
CA THR A 102 7.30 -0.48 3.74
C THR A 102 6.54 -1.49 2.89
N GLU A 103 6.27 -2.68 3.42
CA GLU A 103 5.45 -3.66 2.71
C GLU A 103 4.00 -3.17 2.47
N GLU A 104 3.53 -2.19 3.23
CA GLU A 104 2.15 -1.70 3.18
C GLU A 104 2.02 -0.30 2.57
N SER A 105 3.11 0.46 2.50
CA SER A 105 3.07 1.85 2.03
C SER A 105 4.37 2.33 1.40
N LEU A 106 4.24 3.22 0.42
CA LEU A 106 5.33 3.84 -0.32
C LEU A 106 5.10 5.33 -0.44
N LEU A 107 6.12 6.12 -0.13
CA LEU A 107 6.15 7.57 -0.30
C LEU A 107 7.23 7.93 -1.32
N VAL A 108 6.79 8.51 -2.44
CA VAL A 108 7.67 8.92 -3.54
C VAL A 108 7.70 10.43 -3.63
N TYR A 109 8.90 10.99 -3.66
CA TYR A 109 9.18 12.40 -3.89
C TYR A 109 9.57 12.62 -5.35
N PHE A 110 9.15 13.72 -5.94
CA PHE A 110 9.61 14.14 -7.27
C PHE A 110 9.37 15.64 -7.44
N GLU A 111 10.11 16.25 -8.37
CA GLU A 111 10.04 17.68 -8.66
C GLU A 111 9.47 17.87 -10.07
N ALA A 112 8.55 18.82 -10.23
CA ALA A 112 8.14 19.30 -11.55
C ALA A 112 8.54 20.76 -11.74
N GLY A 113 9.02 21.10 -12.94
CA GLY A 113 9.63 22.40 -13.24
C GLY A 113 11.15 22.33 -13.29
N SER A 114 11.81 23.48 -13.34
CA SER A 114 13.27 23.56 -13.42
C SER A 114 13.81 24.77 -12.67
N GLY A 115 14.92 24.59 -11.96
CA GLY A 115 15.59 25.70 -11.25
C GLY A 115 14.83 26.13 -10.00
N GLU A 116 14.82 27.45 -9.73
CA GLU A 116 14.20 28.02 -8.52
C GLU A 116 12.66 27.92 -8.53
N ASP A 117 12.04 27.63 -9.67
CA ASP A 117 10.59 27.46 -9.83
C ASP A 117 10.15 25.99 -9.75
N ALA A 118 11.05 25.07 -9.37
CA ALA A 118 10.70 23.67 -9.19
C ALA A 118 9.70 23.51 -8.03
N VAL A 119 8.57 22.88 -8.31
CA VAL A 119 7.57 22.52 -7.30
C VAL A 119 7.82 21.08 -6.88
N VAL A 120 7.94 20.89 -5.57
CA VAL A 120 8.12 19.59 -4.93
C VAL A 120 6.76 18.93 -4.75
N TYR A 121 6.71 17.64 -5.10
CA TYR A 121 5.51 16.84 -5.01
C TYR A 121 5.79 15.50 -4.32
N ARG A 122 4.75 14.93 -3.71
CA ARG A 122 4.80 13.62 -3.05
C ARG A 122 3.59 12.77 -3.42
N ALA A 123 3.83 11.48 -3.63
CA ALA A 123 2.79 10.48 -3.83
C ALA A 123 2.85 9.45 -2.70
N SER A 124 1.75 9.32 -1.94
CA SER A 124 1.57 8.27 -0.93
C SER A 124 0.73 7.14 -1.51
N ILE A 125 1.32 5.95 -1.59
CA ILE A 125 0.67 4.72 -2.00
C ILE A 125 0.50 3.84 -0.77
N LYS A 126 -0.69 3.31 -0.57
CA LYS A 126 -0.95 2.21 0.36
C LYS A 126 -1.39 0.98 -0.39
N SER A 127 -1.14 -0.17 0.21
CA SER A 127 -1.39 -1.44 -0.42
C SER A 127 -1.82 -2.46 0.62
N ASN A 128 -2.82 -3.28 0.25
CA ASN A 128 -3.11 -4.53 0.95
C ASN A 128 -2.33 -5.72 0.34
N LEU A 129 -1.55 -5.47 -0.72
CA LEU A 129 -0.56 -6.38 -1.29
C LEU A 129 0.81 -6.05 -0.70
N ALA A 130 1.66 -7.05 -0.48
CA ALA A 130 3.04 -6.81 -0.09
C ALA A 130 3.78 -6.03 -1.20
N LEU A 131 4.16 -4.79 -0.88
CA LEU A 131 4.98 -3.96 -1.75
C LEU A 131 6.46 -4.36 -1.65
N PRO A 132 7.23 -4.26 -2.74
CA PRO A 132 8.68 -4.33 -2.63
C PRO A 132 9.19 -3.17 -1.74
N VAL A 133 10.21 -3.44 -0.92
CA VAL A 133 10.74 -2.44 0.02
C VAL A 133 11.91 -1.70 -0.64
N PHE A 134 11.64 -0.47 -1.08
CA PHE A 134 12.62 0.37 -1.77
C PHE A 134 13.56 1.09 -0.79
N PRO A 135 14.89 1.03 -0.94
CA PRO A 135 15.78 1.76 -0.05
C PRO A 135 15.54 3.29 -0.13
N PRO A 136 15.64 4.03 1.00
CA PRO A 136 15.45 5.48 0.97
C PRO A 136 16.53 6.13 0.07
N GLY A 137 16.12 7.09 -0.75
CA GLY A 137 17.00 7.70 -1.77
C GLY A 137 17.12 6.90 -3.07
N ALA A 138 16.44 5.74 -3.19
CA ALA A 138 16.34 5.01 -4.45
C ALA A 138 15.74 5.90 -5.54
N ARG A 139 16.40 5.94 -6.70
CA ARG A 139 15.92 6.71 -7.86
C ARG A 139 15.04 5.82 -8.71
N VAL A 140 13.86 6.35 -9.03
CA VAL A 140 12.85 5.71 -9.87
C VAL A 140 12.44 6.69 -10.96
N TRP A 141 11.73 6.20 -11.96
CA TRP A 141 11.01 7.03 -12.90
C TRP A 141 9.52 6.96 -12.59
N VAL A 142 8.89 8.12 -12.42
CA VAL A 142 7.49 8.27 -12.02
C VAL A 142 6.70 8.79 -13.19
N SER A 143 5.61 8.12 -13.52
CA SER A 143 4.63 8.61 -14.47
C SER A 143 3.28 8.73 -13.77
N LYS A 144 2.62 9.90 -13.85
CA LYS A 144 1.26 10.12 -13.34
C LYS A 144 0.43 10.87 -14.36
N THR A 145 -0.79 10.40 -14.61
CA THR A 145 -1.74 11.11 -15.48
C THR A 145 -3.16 10.95 -14.96
N PRO A 146 -3.94 12.03 -14.76
CA PRO A 146 -3.45 13.41 -14.69
C PRO A 146 -2.57 13.62 -13.44
N ALA A 147 -1.63 14.55 -13.53
CA ALA A 147 -0.74 14.93 -12.44
C ALA A 147 -1.45 15.73 -11.35
N GLY A 148 -2.42 16.58 -11.72
CA GLY A 148 -3.27 17.33 -10.80
C GLY A 148 -4.76 17.00 -10.97
N LEU A 149 -5.55 17.21 -9.92
CA LEU A 149 -7.01 17.12 -10.01
C LEU A 149 -7.53 18.15 -11.04
N SER A 150 -8.53 17.76 -11.85
CA SER A 150 -9.24 18.70 -12.70
C SER A 150 -10.09 19.66 -11.87
N ASP A 151 -10.34 20.88 -12.35
CA ASP A 151 -11.19 21.93 -11.75
C ASP A 151 -12.70 21.56 -11.67
N GLY A 152 -13.01 20.34 -11.26
CA GLY A 152 -14.37 19.88 -10.99
C GLY A 152 -14.73 20.10 -9.53
N PRO A 153 -16.03 20.27 -9.20
CA PRO A 153 -16.45 20.12 -7.81
C PRO A 153 -15.95 18.76 -7.29
N VAL A 154 -15.42 18.76 -6.07
CA VAL A 154 -14.79 17.64 -5.31
C VAL A 154 -15.58 16.31 -5.39
N TYR A 155 -16.81 16.32 -5.89
CA TYR A 155 -17.79 15.26 -5.74
C TYR A 155 -18.08 14.39 -6.96
N ARG A 156 -17.61 14.63 -8.20
CA ARG A 156 -18.01 13.75 -9.33
C ARG A 156 -16.91 13.52 -10.37
N LYS A 157 -16.57 12.24 -10.53
CA LYS A 157 -15.52 11.60 -11.35
C LYS A 157 -14.09 11.88 -10.85
N GLU A 158 -13.52 10.90 -10.15
CA GLU A 158 -12.07 10.67 -10.24
C GLU A 158 -11.75 10.63 -11.74
N ALA A 159 -11.02 11.63 -12.25
CA ALA A 159 -10.52 11.55 -13.62
C ALA A 159 -9.75 10.23 -13.75
N PRO A 160 -9.83 9.53 -14.90
CA PRO A 160 -9.02 8.34 -15.12
C PRO A 160 -7.60 8.64 -14.71
N SER A 161 -7.12 7.94 -13.69
CA SER A 161 -5.84 8.24 -13.07
C SER A 161 -4.94 7.04 -13.18
N GLN A 162 -3.71 7.26 -13.62
CA GLN A 162 -2.65 6.27 -13.65
C GLN A 162 -1.48 6.77 -12.83
N PHE A 163 -0.80 5.85 -12.17
CA PHE A 163 0.47 6.07 -11.50
C PHE A 163 1.37 4.87 -11.75
N GLU A 164 2.58 5.12 -12.24
CA GLU A 164 3.56 4.10 -12.60
C GLU A 164 4.90 4.43 -11.94
N LEU A 165 5.60 3.40 -11.45
CA LEU A 165 7.01 3.46 -11.12
C LEU A 165 7.80 2.50 -11.99
N ARG A 166 8.87 3.01 -12.59
CA ARG A 166 9.84 2.26 -13.38
C ARG A 166 11.23 2.40 -12.77
N ASP A 167 12.11 1.47 -13.10
CA ASP A 167 13.51 1.51 -12.68
C ASP A 167 14.31 2.68 -13.31
N ALA A 168 13.92 3.11 -14.52
CA ALA A 168 14.48 4.26 -15.23
C ALA A 168 13.50 4.81 -16.29
N GLU A 169 13.88 5.91 -16.95
CA GLU A 169 13.16 6.45 -18.12
C GLU A 169 13.02 5.37 -19.22
N GLY A 170 11.79 5.04 -19.59
CA GLY A 170 11.50 3.95 -20.54
C GLY A 170 11.90 2.56 -20.05
N GLY A 171 12.22 2.42 -18.76
CA GLY A 171 12.66 1.19 -18.13
C GLY A 171 11.51 0.24 -17.77
N ARG A 172 11.84 -0.82 -17.05
CA ARG A 172 10.91 -1.86 -16.65
C ARG A 172 9.96 -1.35 -15.57
N LEU A 173 8.68 -1.70 -15.72
CA LEU A 173 7.66 -1.38 -14.74
C LEU A 173 7.91 -2.17 -13.46
N ILE A 174 7.99 -1.48 -12.32
CA ILE A 174 8.12 -2.09 -10.99
C ILE A 174 6.73 -2.25 -10.38
N LEU A 175 5.96 -1.17 -10.37
CA LEU A 175 4.57 -1.16 -9.93
C LEU A 175 3.76 -0.13 -10.69
N ALA A 176 2.46 -0.40 -10.85
CA ALA A 176 1.52 0.56 -11.40
C ALA A 176 0.12 0.39 -10.80
N MET A 177 -0.63 1.47 -10.83
CA MET A 177 -2.07 1.45 -10.58
C MET A 177 -2.80 2.32 -11.59
N SER A 178 -4.05 1.96 -11.84
CA SER A 178 -4.92 2.74 -12.69
C SER A 178 -6.36 2.67 -12.21
N TYR A 179 -7.05 3.78 -12.37
CA TYR A 179 -8.48 3.92 -12.30
C TYR A 179 -9.00 4.26 -13.69
N ASP A 180 -9.89 3.43 -14.25
CA ASP A 180 -10.59 3.64 -15.52
C ASP A 180 -9.68 4.07 -16.70
N SER A 181 -8.40 3.65 -16.69
CA SER A 181 -7.41 3.98 -17.71
C SER A 181 -6.56 2.77 -18.09
N THR A 182 -5.86 2.85 -19.22
CA THR A 182 -4.90 1.84 -19.64
C THR A 182 -3.52 2.17 -19.07
N ILE A 183 -2.83 1.20 -18.48
CA ILE A 183 -1.44 1.32 -18.03
C ILE A 183 -0.57 0.74 -19.14
N SER A 184 0.44 1.44 -19.63
CA SER A 184 1.32 0.82 -20.64
C SER A 184 2.29 -0.15 -19.96
N PRO A 185 2.48 -1.40 -20.47
CA PRO A 185 2.02 -1.96 -21.75
C PRO A 185 0.66 -2.70 -21.74
N LEU A 186 -0.04 -2.73 -20.62
CA LEU A 186 -1.32 -3.43 -20.43
C LEU A 186 -2.47 -2.86 -21.30
N VAL A 187 -3.15 -3.74 -22.04
CA VAL A 187 -4.42 -3.41 -22.68
C VAL A 187 -5.53 -4.22 -22.02
N VAL A 188 -6.65 -3.58 -21.71
CA VAL A 188 -7.76 -4.22 -20.99
C VAL A 188 -9.03 -4.17 -21.81
N SER A 189 -9.65 -5.34 -21.99
CA SER A 189 -11.01 -5.51 -22.49
C SER A 189 -11.91 -5.96 -21.36
N ARG A 190 -13.21 -5.61 -21.44
CA ARG A 190 -14.19 -6.12 -20.50
C ARG A 190 -14.63 -7.52 -20.93
N ALA A 191 -14.52 -8.50 -20.03
CA ALA A 191 -14.79 -9.90 -20.33
C ALA A 191 -16.27 -10.27 -20.10
N ALA A 192 -16.77 -10.14 -18.87
CA ALA A 192 -18.15 -10.51 -18.52
C ALA A 192 -18.62 -9.95 -17.16
N ASP A 193 -19.95 -9.86 -16.98
CA ASP A 193 -20.56 -9.71 -15.65
C ASP A 193 -20.47 -11.05 -14.91
N VAL A 194 -19.98 -11.03 -13.67
CA VAL A 194 -19.71 -12.24 -12.87
C VAL A 194 -20.86 -12.54 -11.92
N CYS A 195 -21.31 -11.55 -11.15
CA CYS A 195 -22.43 -11.66 -10.23
C CYS A 195 -23.09 -10.30 -10.02
N ALA A 196 -24.33 -10.31 -9.53
CA ALA A 196 -25.08 -9.12 -9.16
C ALA A 196 -25.56 -9.26 -7.72
N GLN A 197 -25.48 -8.17 -6.96
CA GLN A 197 -26.02 -8.09 -5.61
C GLN A 197 -26.83 -6.83 -5.43
N GLN A 198 -27.71 -6.81 -4.42
CA GLN A 198 -28.42 -5.59 -4.04
C GLN A 198 -27.39 -4.51 -3.68
N HIS A 199 -27.58 -3.30 -4.23
CA HIS A 199 -26.68 -2.21 -3.92
C HIS A 199 -26.76 -1.89 -2.40
N PRO A 200 -25.63 -1.81 -1.67
CA PRO A 200 -25.64 -1.71 -0.21
C PRO A 200 -26.26 -0.42 0.34
N SER A 201 -26.27 0.64 -0.48
CA SER A 201 -26.71 1.99 -0.05
C SER A 201 -27.73 2.65 -0.99
N CYS A 202 -28.26 1.92 -1.99
CA CYS A 202 -29.21 2.46 -2.96
C CYS A 202 -30.30 1.45 -3.35
N SER A 203 -31.39 1.94 -3.93
CA SER A 203 -32.24 1.12 -4.80
C SER A 203 -31.43 0.71 -6.04
N GLY A 204 -31.57 -0.53 -6.51
CA GLY A 204 -30.79 -1.05 -7.66
C GLY A 204 -29.77 -2.14 -7.29
N SER A 205 -28.89 -2.48 -8.25
CA SER A 205 -27.94 -3.58 -8.11
C SER A 205 -26.50 -3.17 -8.40
N LEU A 206 -25.56 -3.73 -7.64
CA LEU A 206 -24.13 -3.67 -7.91
C LEU A 206 -23.72 -4.94 -8.64
N VAL A 207 -23.18 -4.81 -9.85
CA VAL A 207 -22.71 -5.93 -10.67
C VAL A 207 -21.19 -5.97 -10.64
N GLN A 208 -20.64 -7.09 -10.21
CA GLN A 208 -19.21 -7.36 -10.27
C GLN A 208 -18.84 -7.86 -11.67
N GLN A 209 -17.70 -7.42 -12.19
CA GLN A 209 -17.25 -7.73 -13.54
C GLN A 209 -15.91 -8.44 -13.54
N SER A 210 -15.60 -9.12 -14.63
CA SER A 210 -14.26 -9.63 -14.94
C SER A 210 -13.63 -8.80 -16.06
N LEU A 211 -12.31 -8.68 -16.01
CA LEU A 211 -11.52 -8.01 -17.03
C LEU A 211 -10.66 -9.04 -17.74
N GLU A 212 -10.60 -8.92 -19.07
CA GLU A 212 -9.64 -9.64 -19.88
C GLU A 212 -8.42 -8.74 -20.09
N ILE A 213 -7.29 -9.22 -19.61
CA ILE A 213 -6.00 -8.57 -19.72
C ILE A 213 -5.34 -9.09 -21.01
N GLN A 214 -5.20 -8.21 -22.00
CA GLN A 214 -4.42 -8.48 -23.19
C GLN A 214 -2.95 -8.42 -22.79
N SER A 215 -2.32 -9.59 -22.82
CA SER A 215 -0.91 -9.79 -22.50
C SER A 215 -0.31 -10.77 -23.52
N ASP A 216 0.86 -11.32 -23.27
CA ASP A 216 1.47 -12.33 -24.15
C ASP A 216 0.53 -13.55 -24.34
N ALA A 217 -0.28 -13.85 -23.32
CA ALA A 217 -1.45 -14.72 -23.40
C ALA A 217 -2.64 -14.06 -22.68
N ALA A 218 -3.80 -13.93 -23.34
CA ALA A 218 -4.95 -13.28 -22.71
C ALA A 218 -5.37 -13.99 -21.41
N VAL A 219 -5.52 -13.21 -20.32
CA VAL A 219 -5.92 -13.71 -18.99
C VAL A 219 -7.18 -13.00 -18.54
N THR A 220 -8.20 -13.74 -18.15
CA THR A 220 -9.42 -13.18 -17.55
C THR A 220 -9.33 -13.21 -16.03
N ILE A 221 -9.45 -12.05 -15.40
CA ILE A 221 -9.37 -11.88 -13.94
C ILE A 221 -10.72 -11.38 -13.44
N ALA A 222 -11.29 -12.08 -12.47
CA ALA A 222 -12.55 -11.67 -11.84
C ALA A 222 -12.32 -10.51 -10.84
N ASN A 223 -13.35 -9.70 -10.60
CA ASN A 223 -13.32 -8.66 -9.58
C ASN A 223 -12.92 -9.22 -8.20
N GLY A 224 -11.99 -8.53 -7.53
CA GLY A 224 -11.46 -8.92 -6.22
C GLY A 224 -10.44 -10.06 -6.28
N HIS A 225 -9.96 -10.43 -7.46
CA HIS A 225 -8.92 -11.43 -7.64
C HIS A 225 -7.66 -10.83 -8.26
N ASP A 226 -6.57 -11.55 -8.06
CA ASP A 226 -5.28 -11.35 -8.68
C ASP A 226 -4.90 -12.53 -9.59
N ALA A 227 -4.04 -12.27 -10.57
CA ALA A 227 -3.46 -13.31 -11.40
C ALA A 227 -2.05 -12.92 -11.86
N HIS A 228 -1.22 -13.93 -12.09
CA HIS A 228 0.06 -13.77 -12.76
C HIS A 228 -0.17 -13.59 -14.27
N VAL A 229 0.40 -12.54 -14.84
CA VAL A 229 0.25 -12.15 -16.24
C VAL A 229 1.63 -11.84 -16.81
N GLN A 230 1.93 -12.42 -17.97
CA GLN A 230 3.18 -12.14 -18.68
C GLN A 230 2.97 -11.05 -19.73
N ILE A 231 3.70 -9.94 -19.65
CA ILE A 231 3.59 -8.82 -20.58
C ILE A 231 4.98 -8.48 -21.11
N ASP A 232 5.14 -8.55 -22.44
CA ASP A 232 6.41 -8.33 -23.12
C ASP A 232 7.54 -9.22 -22.55
N GLY A 233 7.20 -10.46 -22.19
CA GLY A 233 8.09 -11.45 -21.62
C GLY A 233 8.37 -11.33 -20.12
N ALA A 234 7.83 -10.32 -19.43
CA ALA A 234 8.00 -10.12 -17.98
C ALA A 234 6.74 -10.53 -17.20
N ASP A 235 6.93 -11.16 -16.05
CA ASP A 235 5.82 -11.61 -15.18
C ASP A 235 5.39 -10.51 -14.19
N TYR A 236 4.07 -10.33 -14.06
CA TYR A 236 3.44 -9.38 -13.16
C TYR A 236 2.30 -10.03 -12.38
N LEU A 237 2.16 -9.68 -11.10
CA LEU A 237 0.94 -9.88 -10.34
C LEU A 237 -0.03 -8.75 -10.66
N VAL A 238 -1.20 -9.08 -11.21
CA VAL A 238 -2.24 -8.12 -11.62
C VAL A 238 -3.48 -8.30 -10.75
N GLY A 239 -3.83 -7.30 -9.94
CA GLY A 239 -5.06 -7.23 -9.16
C GLY A 239 -6.15 -6.42 -9.87
N VAL A 240 -7.40 -6.91 -9.82
CA VAL A 240 -8.55 -6.29 -10.48
C VAL A 240 -9.66 -5.96 -9.49
N GLN A 241 -10.16 -4.72 -9.53
CA GLN A 241 -11.50 -4.38 -9.07
C GLN A 241 -12.31 -3.88 -10.25
N ALA A 242 -13.48 -4.45 -10.51
CA ALA A 242 -14.33 -4.03 -11.62
C ALA A 242 -15.80 -4.18 -11.26
N GLN A 243 -16.52 -3.05 -11.24
CA GLN A 243 -17.91 -3.00 -10.78
C GLN A 243 -18.72 -1.99 -11.59
N LYS A 244 -20.00 -2.28 -11.80
CA LYS A 244 -20.96 -1.34 -12.39
C LYS A 244 -22.24 -1.30 -11.58
N ASP A 245 -22.88 -0.15 -11.57
CA ASP A 245 -24.19 0.00 -10.94
C ASP A 245 -25.28 -0.12 -12.01
N VAL A 246 -26.37 -0.81 -11.67
CA VAL A 246 -27.49 -1.07 -12.58
C VAL A 246 -28.81 -0.69 -11.91
N ALA A 247 -29.63 0.10 -12.61
CA ALA A 247 -30.96 0.53 -12.19
C ALA A 247 -31.00 1.25 -10.82
N VAL A 248 -30.08 2.19 -10.63
CA VAL A 248 -29.95 3.03 -9.43
C VAL A 248 -30.73 4.32 -9.62
N ASP A 249 -31.88 4.46 -8.96
CA ASP A 249 -32.77 5.63 -9.12
C ASP A 249 -32.65 6.62 -7.95
N GLU A 250 -32.36 6.14 -6.74
CA GLU A 250 -32.24 6.96 -5.53
C GLU A 250 -31.07 6.50 -4.68
N CYS A 251 -30.00 7.28 -4.71
CA CYS A 251 -28.89 7.16 -3.79
C CYS A 251 -28.80 8.40 -2.90
N ALA A 252 -28.17 8.27 -1.74
CA ALA A 252 -27.81 9.44 -0.92
C ALA A 252 -27.09 10.49 -1.79
N ALA A 253 -27.26 11.79 -1.46
CA ALA A 253 -26.81 12.91 -2.29
C ALA A 253 -25.30 12.88 -2.66
N ASP A 254 -24.51 12.10 -1.93
CA ASP A 254 -23.06 11.94 -2.07
C ASP A 254 -22.65 10.71 -2.92
N TYR A 255 -23.59 10.03 -3.56
CA TYR A 255 -23.33 8.82 -4.33
C TYR A 255 -22.85 9.09 -5.77
N ILE A 256 -21.86 8.32 -6.22
CA ILE A 256 -21.31 8.34 -7.58
C ILE A 256 -21.79 7.10 -8.33
N GLU A 257 -22.59 7.31 -9.36
CA GLU A 257 -23.11 6.24 -10.22
C GLU A 257 -22.02 5.69 -11.16
N ARG A 258 -21.79 4.38 -11.16
CA ARG A 258 -20.86 3.64 -12.03
C ARG A 258 -21.57 3.12 -13.27
N THR A 259 -22.09 4.02 -14.09
CA THR A 259 -22.96 3.69 -15.24
C THR A 259 -22.30 2.87 -16.33
N ASP A 260 -21.01 3.09 -16.61
CA ASP A 260 -20.29 2.42 -17.70
C ASP A 260 -19.34 1.32 -17.24
N GLY A 261 -19.43 0.91 -15.97
CA GLY A 261 -18.54 -0.02 -15.28
C GLY A 261 -17.14 0.56 -15.07
N THR A 262 -16.81 0.78 -13.82
CA THR A 262 -15.52 1.33 -13.42
C THR A 262 -14.60 0.19 -13.00
N TYR A 263 -13.31 0.35 -13.22
CA TYR A 263 -12.31 -0.60 -12.79
C TYR A 263 -11.06 0.05 -12.22
N LYS A 264 -10.43 -0.68 -11.30
CA LYS A 264 -9.10 -0.41 -10.77
C LYS A 264 -8.18 -1.56 -11.13
N LEU A 265 -6.98 -1.21 -11.55
CA LEU A 265 -5.90 -2.15 -11.83
C LEU A 265 -4.76 -1.87 -10.87
N SER A 266 -4.12 -2.93 -10.43
CA SER A 266 -2.89 -2.90 -9.64
C SER A 266 -1.92 -3.89 -10.26
N LEU A 267 -0.68 -3.47 -10.48
CA LEU A 267 0.37 -4.29 -11.07
C LEU A 267 1.61 -4.19 -10.21
N ILE A 268 2.24 -5.33 -9.94
CA ILE A 268 3.54 -5.43 -9.28
C ILE A 268 4.36 -6.45 -10.08
N ALA A 269 5.59 -6.11 -10.47
CA ALA A 269 6.47 -7.08 -11.12
C ALA A 269 6.78 -8.25 -10.17
N GLU A 270 6.76 -9.48 -10.65
CA GLU A 270 7.08 -10.65 -9.82
C GLU A 270 8.50 -10.60 -9.25
N ASP A 271 9.42 -10.02 -10.02
CA ASP A 271 10.80 -9.77 -9.62
C ASP A 271 11.02 -8.33 -9.13
N ALA A 272 9.96 -7.65 -8.66
CA ALA A 272 10.03 -6.26 -8.23
C ALA A 272 11.16 -6.01 -7.22
N GLN A 273 11.37 -6.91 -6.24
CA GLN A 273 12.47 -6.74 -5.29
C GLN A 273 13.84 -6.78 -5.98
N SER A 274 14.04 -7.62 -7.00
CA SER A 274 15.30 -7.65 -7.76
C SER A 274 15.52 -6.37 -8.58
N LEU A 275 14.45 -5.79 -9.12
CA LEU A 275 14.51 -4.49 -9.78
C LEU A 275 14.85 -3.38 -8.79
N VAL A 276 14.24 -3.42 -7.61
CA VAL A 276 14.47 -2.48 -6.51
C VAL A 276 15.92 -2.55 -6.00
N ASP A 277 16.46 -3.74 -5.80
CA ASP A 277 17.84 -3.95 -5.34
C ASP A 277 18.89 -3.42 -6.36
N ALA A 278 18.51 -3.32 -7.64
CA ALA A 278 19.35 -2.79 -8.71
C ALA A 278 19.28 -1.26 -8.88
N LEU A 279 18.39 -0.58 -8.16
CA LEU A 279 18.20 0.87 -8.30
C LEU A 279 19.44 1.65 -7.85
N LYS A 280 19.67 2.78 -8.52
CA LYS A 280 20.67 3.74 -8.04
C LYS A 280 20.13 4.43 -6.79
N VAL A 281 20.86 4.29 -5.69
CA VAL A 281 20.54 4.97 -4.42
C VAL A 281 21.39 6.23 -4.30
N GLY A 282 20.72 7.38 -4.22
CA GLY A 282 21.33 8.67 -3.96
C GLY A 282 21.22 9.08 -2.50
N GLU A 283 21.58 10.32 -2.20
CA GLU A 283 21.20 10.93 -0.93
C GLU A 283 19.67 11.04 -0.88
N PRO A 284 19.02 10.53 0.17
CA PRO A 284 17.59 10.71 0.32
C PRO A 284 17.20 12.19 0.42
N PRO A 285 15.96 12.56 0.05
CA PRO A 285 15.40 13.85 0.43
C PRO A 285 15.48 14.04 1.96
N THR A 286 15.59 15.28 2.44
CA THR A 286 15.80 15.61 3.87
C THR A 286 14.80 14.95 4.83
N CYS A 287 13.63 14.53 4.32
CA CYS A 287 12.54 13.92 5.07
C CYS A 287 12.38 12.40 4.84
N ALA A 288 13.37 11.74 4.23
CA ALA A 288 13.32 10.30 4.02
C ALA A 288 13.67 9.54 5.30
N HIS A 289 13.02 8.40 5.53
CA HIS A 289 13.19 7.60 6.75
C HIS A 289 13.28 6.11 6.48
N GLY A 290 13.70 5.38 7.53
CA GLY A 290 13.80 3.93 7.51
C GLY A 290 12.51 3.23 7.09
N ASN A 291 12.72 2.01 6.62
CA ASN A 291 11.74 1.16 5.97
C ASN A 291 11.40 -0.04 6.85
N ASP A 292 11.52 0.11 8.17
CA ASP A 292 11.34 -1.02 9.06
C ASP A 292 9.88 -1.48 8.99
N ALA A 293 9.70 -2.81 9.00
CA ALA A 293 8.38 -3.42 8.99
C ALA A 293 7.51 -2.82 10.10
N SER A 294 6.25 -2.53 9.77
CA SER A 294 5.30 -1.92 10.69
C SER A 294 5.20 -2.75 11.96
N ALA A 295 5.32 -2.07 13.11
CA ALA A 295 5.02 -2.65 14.40
C ALA A 295 3.60 -2.22 14.77
N SER A 296 2.63 -2.97 14.27
CA SER A 296 1.23 -2.72 14.57
C SER A 296 0.89 -3.37 15.90
N PHE A 297 0.25 -2.59 16.76
CA PHE A 297 -0.49 -3.06 17.93
C PHE A 297 -1.84 -2.38 17.87
N GLU A 298 -2.92 -3.11 18.09
CA GLU A 298 -4.26 -2.53 18.12
C GLU A 298 -5.05 -3.15 19.26
N PHE A 299 -5.41 -2.29 20.21
CA PHE A 299 -6.28 -2.66 21.30
C PHE A 299 -7.74 -2.41 20.88
N ALA A 300 -8.56 -3.46 20.95
CA ALA A 300 -9.99 -3.38 20.73
C ALA A 300 -10.73 -3.85 21.99
N LYS A 301 -11.32 -2.91 22.71
CA LYS A 301 -12.15 -3.19 23.90
C LYS A 301 -13.62 -3.28 23.49
N THR A 302 -14.36 -4.21 24.10
CA THR A 302 -15.79 -4.42 23.81
C THR A 302 -16.69 -3.28 24.29
N GLU A 303 -16.20 -2.42 25.19
CA GLU A 303 -16.88 -1.23 25.68
C GLU A 303 -15.98 0.01 25.52
N SER A 304 -16.58 1.16 25.20
CA SER A 304 -15.83 2.39 24.87
C SER A 304 -15.36 3.22 26.07
N ALA A 305 -15.84 2.93 27.28
CA ALA A 305 -15.49 3.69 28.47
C ALA A 305 -14.02 3.46 28.88
N ASP A 306 -13.40 4.49 29.47
CA ASP A 306 -12.08 4.38 30.10
C ASP A 306 -12.05 3.24 31.11
N TYR A 307 -10.88 2.62 31.26
CA TYR A 307 -10.70 1.51 32.17
C TYR A 307 -9.27 1.45 32.70
N GLU A 308 -9.16 1.13 33.98
CA GLU A 308 -7.93 0.73 34.63
C GLU A 308 -8.24 -0.43 35.56
N GLY A 309 -7.50 -1.52 35.40
CA GLY A 309 -7.74 -2.69 36.22
C GLY A 309 -7.03 -3.93 35.71
N VAL A 310 -7.27 -5.03 36.41
CA VAL A 310 -6.69 -6.32 36.12
C VAL A 310 -7.45 -7.00 34.98
N VAL A 311 -6.70 -7.49 34.00
CA VAL A 311 -7.20 -8.35 32.93
C VAL A 311 -6.43 -9.67 32.91
N ALA A 312 -7.11 -10.77 32.59
CA ALA A 312 -6.50 -12.10 32.53
C ALA A 312 -6.39 -12.58 31.08
N TYR A 313 -5.19 -12.99 30.67
CA TYR A 313 -4.94 -13.52 29.33
C TYR A 313 -5.61 -14.88 29.11
N GLN A 314 -6.32 -15.04 27.99
CA GLN A 314 -7.12 -16.22 27.67
C GLN A 314 -6.57 -17.04 26.49
N GLY A 315 -5.45 -16.64 25.90
CA GLY A 315 -4.88 -17.27 24.71
C GLY A 315 -5.06 -16.43 23.44
N ILE A 316 -4.56 -16.98 22.34
CA ILE A 316 -4.78 -16.46 20.98
C ILE A 316 -6.14 -16.95 20.46
N ASP A 317 -6.91 -16.03 19.91
CA ASP A 317 -8.19 -16.31 19.29
C ASP A 317 -8.01 -16.47 17.77
N ALA A 318 -8.15 -17.71 17.29
CA ALA A 318 -8.03 -18.04 15.88
C ALA A 318 -9.17 -17.46 15.02
N GLU A 319 -10.34 -17.19 15.62
CA GLU A 319 -11.48 -16.59 14.93
C GLU A 319 -11.34 -15.07 14.83
N ALA A 320 -10.62 -14.45 15.77
CA ALA A 320 -10.28 -13.02 15.75
C ALA A 320 -8.91 -12.75 15.09
N GLN A 321 -8.64 -13.39 13.95
CA GLN A 321 -7.42 -13.18 13.14
C GLN A 321 -6.11 -13.41 13.92
N GLY A 322 -6.11 -14.23 14.97
CA GLY A 322 -4.91 -14.49 15.77
C GLY A 322 -4.64 -13.45 16.86
N ALA A 323 -5.61 -12.60 17.23
CA ALA A 323 -5.46 -11.63 18.30
C ALA A 323 -5.36 -12.28 19.69
N ALA A 324 -4.62 -11.64 20.60
CA ALA A 324 -4.58 -12.00 22.01
C ALA A 324 -5.88 -11.59 22.71
N ARG A 325 -6.48 -12.51 23.47
CA ARG A 325 -7.76 -12.31 24.14
C ARG A 325 -7.59 -12.13 25.65
N PHE A 326 -8.33 -11.19 26.22
CA PHE A 326 -8.32 -10.94 27.67
C PHE A 326 -9.75 -10.81 28.23
N THR A 327 -9.90 -11.18 29.50
CA THR A 327 -11.14 -11.01 30.29
C THR A 327 -10.88 -10.08 31.48
N ALA A 328 -11.91 -9.40 31.97
CA ALA A 328 -11.85 -8.57 33.17
C ALA A 328 -12.77 -9.14 34.27
N ASP A 329 -12.47 -8.80 35.53
CA ASP A 329 -13.35 -9.02 36.69
C ASP A 329 -13.82 -10.47 36.90
N GLY A 330 -13.00 -11.46 36.52
CA GLY A 330 -13.35 -12.89 36.61
C GLY A 330 -14.47 -13.33 35.66
N SER A 331 -14.85 -12.47 34.71
CA SER A 331 -15.81 -12.78 33.65
C SER A 331 -15.22 -13.81 32.66
N SER A 332 -16.08 -14.63 32.07
CA SER A 332 -15.74 -15.48 30.93
C SER A 332 -15.95 -14.78 29.58
N ALA A 333 -16.58 -13.60 29.57
CA ALA A 333 -16.82 -12.83 28.35
C ALA A 333 -15.57 -12.05 27.96
N THR A 334 -15.22 -12.09 26.68
CA THR A 334 -14.11 -11.30 26.15
C THR A 334 -14.30 -9.83 26.44
N PHE A 335 -13.28 -9.22 27.02
CA PHE A 335 -13.26 -7.82 27.38
C PHE A 335 -12.36 -7.01 26.43
N LEU A 336 -11.21 -7.57 26.07
CA LEU A 336 -10.18 -6.90 25.28
C LEU A 336 -9.57 -7.88 24.28
N PHE A 337 -9.34 -7.39 23.06
CA PHE A 337 -8.45 -7.98 22.08
C PHE A 337 -7.23 -7.09 21.90
N LEU A 338 -6.07 -7.72 21.75
CA LEU A 338 -4.85 -7.08 21.28
C LEU A 338 -4.41 -7.78 19.99
N SER A 339 -4.54 -7.09 18.87
CA SER A 339 -3.93 -7.48 17.61
C SER A 339 -2.50 -6.95 17.57
N PHE A 340 -1.57 -7.71 17.00
CA PHE A 340 -0.18 -7.28 16.91
C PHE A 340 0.52 -7.92 15.71
N THR A 341 1.56 -7.28 15.18
CA THR A 341 2.44 -7.90 14.18
C THR A 341 3.07 -9.16 14.78
N PRO A 342 3.06 -10.31 14.07
CA PRO A 342 3.67 -11.55 14.56
C PRO A 342 5.10 -11.33 15.07
N ASP A 343 5.47 -12.10 16.10
CA ASP A 343 6.78 -12.07 16.74
C ASP A 343 7.16 -10.79 17.52
N LEU A 344 6.31 -9.76 17.56
CA LEU A 344 6.59 -8.53 18.35
C LEU A 344 6.02 -8.56 19.77
N PHE A 345 5.16 -9.53 20.07
CA PHE A 345 4.58 -9.67 21.40
C PHE A 345 4.74 -11.10 21.88
N THR A 346 5.54 -11.26 22.94
CA THR A 346 5.63 -12.54 23.64
C THR A 346 4.35 -12.75 24.44
N THR A 347 3.51 -13.68 23.98
CA THR A 347 2.24 -13.95 24.67
C THR A 347 2.50 -14.59 26.04
N PRO A 348 1.80 -14.11 27.09
CA PRO A 348 1.95 -14.68 28.43
C PRO A 348 1.28 -16.06 28.53
N ALA A 349 1.45 -16.74 29.66
CA ALA A 349 0.73 -17.97 29.92
C ALA A 349 -0.78 -17.70 30.08
N VAL A 350 -1.63 -18.62 29.65
CA VAL A 350 -3.09 -18.52 29.87
C VAL A 350 -3.37 -18.43 31.38
N GLY A 351 -4.18 -17.44 31.75
CA GLY A 351 -4.52 -17.11 33.13
C GLY A 351 -3.58 -16.09 33.79
N THR A 352 -2.51 -15.65 33.11
CA THR A 352 -1.69 -14.55 33.62
C THR A 352 -2.53 -13.28 33.75
N GLU A 353 -2.54 -12.73 34.96
CA GLU A 353 -3.15 -11.44 35.27
C GLU A 353 -2.17 -10.31 34.95
N LEU A 354 -2.65 -9.32 34.22
CA LEU A 354 -1.91 -8.13 33.82
C LEU A 354 -2.71 -6.88 34.22
N TRP A 355 -2.02 -5.75 34.33
CA TRP A 355 -2.69 -4.46 34.49
C TRP A 355 -2.93 -3.82 33.13
N PHE A 356 -4.17 -3.42 32.86
CA PHE A 356 -4.56 -2.76 31.62
C PHE A 356 -5.03 -1.34 31.89
N ARG A 357 -4.54 -0.38 31.11
CA ARG A 357 -5.00 1.01 31.09
C ARG A 357 -5.53 1.34 29.69
N TRP A 358 -6.73 1.92 29.63
CA TRP A 358 -7.42 2.35 28.41
C TRP A 358 -7.95 3.77 28.57
N ARG A 359 -7.73 4.60 27.55
CA ARG A 359 -8.23 5.98 27.47
C ARG A 359 -8.81 6.23 26.09
N GLY A 360 -10.13 6.08 25.98
CA GLY A 360 -10.84 6.07 24.69
C GLY A 360 -10.17 5.17 23.63
N TYR A 361 -10.47 5.40 22.36
CA TYR A 361 -9.85 4.65 21.25
C TYR A 361 -8.42 5.09 20.91
N SER A 362 -7.83 6.00 21.70
CA SER A 362 -6.56 6.65 21.39
C SER A 362 -5.40 6.13 22.23
N PHE A 363 -5.63 5.36 23.29
CA PHE A 363 -4.55 4.78 24.09
C PHE A 363 -4.93 3.45 24.77
N GLY A 364 -4.00 2.50 24.72
CA GLY A 364 -4.02 1.25 25.47
C GLY A 364 -2.62 0.87 25.95
N ALA A 365 -2.50 0.37 27.18
CA ALA A 365 -1.24 -0.14 27.73
C ALA A 365 -1.46 -1.37 28.62
N LEU A 366 -0.59 -2.37 28.46
CA LEU A 366 -0.51 -3.57 29.30
C LEU A 366 0.82 -3.58 30.06
N SER A 367 0.75 -3.88 31.35
CA SER A 367 1.91 -4.03 32.24
C SER A 367 1.81 -5.30 33.09
N ASP A 368 2.93 -5.79 33.61
CA ASP A 368 3.02 -6.98 34.50
C ASP A 368 2.39 -6.76 35.91
N GLY A 369 1.81 -5.58 36.13
CA GLY A 369 1.14 -5.16 37.36
C GLY A 369 0.84 -3.66 37.31
N GLU A 370 0.13 -3.13 38.32
CA GLU A 370 -0.26 -1.70 38.36
C GLU A 370 0.95 -0.77 38.25
N ASP A 371 2.03 -1.11 38.99
CA ASP A 371 3.34 -0.47 38.97
C ASP A 371 4.42 -1.35 38.32
N GLY A 372 3.98 -2.38 37.58
CA GLY A 372 4.87 -3.35 36.94
C GLY A 372 5.49 -2.80 35.66
N PRO A 373 6.52 -3.49 35.14
CA PRO A 373 7.07 -3.16 33.83
C PRO A 373 6.00 -3.14 32.74
N LEU A 374 6.11 -2.15 31.84
CA LEU A 374 5.30 -2.09 30.63
C LEU A 374 5.61 -3.32 29.77
N LEU A 375 4.58 -3.95 29.19
CA LEU A 375 4.75 -5.00 28.17
C LEU A 375 4.55 -4.41 26.77
N VAL A 376 3.48 -3.64 26.63
CA VAL A 376 3.13 -2.95 25.39
C VAL A 376 2.28 -1.72 25.69
N ALA A 377 2.55 -0.61 25.01
CA ALA A 377 1.65 0.54 24.93
C ALA A 377 1.45 0.96 23.48
N GLN A 378 0.25 1.41 23.15
CA GLN A 378 -0.08 2.10 21.92
C GLN A 378 -0.75 3.43 22.26
N ALA A 379 -0.34 4.50 21.60
CA ALA A 379 -1.05 5.79 21.65
C ALA A 379 -1.23 6.39 20.25
N ARG A 380 -2.26 7.22 20.09
CA ARG A 380 -2.51 8.10 18.95
C ARG A 380 -2.45 9.54 19.45
N LEU A 381 -1.36 10.24 19.13
CA LEU A 381 -1.07 11.57 19.60
C LEU A 381 -1.35 12.59 18.49
N ASN A 382 -1.98 13.70 18.84
CA ASN A 382 -2.26 14.77 17.90
C ASN A 382 -1.20 15.87 18.04
N PRO A 383 -0.46 16.23 16.96
CA PRO A 383 0.54 17.29 16.99
C PRO A 383 0.01 18.65 17.46
N SER A 384 -1.28 18.92 17.25
CA SER A 384 -1.93 20.16 17.70
C SER A 384 -2.08 20.27 19.23
N GLY A 385 -1.79 19.19 19.97
CA GLY A 385 -1.97 19.13 21.43
C GLY A 385 -3.41 18.95 21.89
N ALA A 386 -4.33 18.65 20.97
CA ALA A 386 -5.74 18.42 21.28
C ALA A 386 -5.99 17.24 22.25
N ASP A 387 -5.06 16.28 22.30
CA ASP A 387 -5.15 15.03 23.08
C ASP A 387 -4.04 14.96 24.16
N ALA A 388 -3.88 16.04 24.94
CA ALA A 388 -2.85 16.14 25.97
C ALA A 388 -2.99 15.08 27.09
N ASP A 389 -4.21 14.60 27.32
CA ASP A 389 -4.52 13.51 28.24
C ASP A 389 -3.97 12.16 27.74
N VAL A 390 -4.08 11.89 26.44
CA VAL A 390 -3.51 10.69 25.79
C VAL A 390 -1.98 10.71 25.87
N GLN A 391 -1.36 11.88 25.62
CA GLN A 391 0.08 12.05 25.81
C GLN A 391 0.47 11.77 27.26
N THR A 392 -0.21 12.37 28.22
CA THR A 392 0.06 12.17 29.66
C THR A 392 -0.07 10.70 30.04
N ALA A 393 -1.10 10.00 29.55
CA ALA A 393 -1.29 8.57 29.82
C ALA A 393 -0.15 7.70 29.27
N LEU A 394 0.39 8.03 28.09
CA LEU A 394 1.56 7.36 27.54
C LEU A 394 2.83 7.66 28.36
N GLU A 395 3.04 8.92 28.75
CA GLU A 395 4.16 9.32 29.61
C GLU A 395 4.13 8.60 30.96
N ASP A 396 2.95 8.50 31.58
CA ASP A 396 2.73 7.79 32.85
C ASP A 396 2.99 6.28 32.70
N ALA A 397 2.61 5.68 31.57
CA ALA A 397 2.85 4.26 31.31
C ALA A 397 4.32 3.96 30.98
N ALA A 398 4.98 4.83 30.23
CA ALA A 398 6.39 4.68 29.85
C ALA A 398 7.35 5.11 30.98
N GLY A 399 6.89 5.94 31.93
CA GLY A 399 7.70 6.51 32.99
C GLY A 399 8.68 7.59 32.52
N VAL A 400 8.47 8.15 31.33
CA VAL A 400 9.31 9.20 30.73
C VAL A 400 8.45 10.23 30.02
N ALA A 401 8.85 11.50 30.07
CA ALA A 401 8.20 12.54 29.28
C ALA A 401 8.46 12.30 27.79
N ILE A 402 7.48 12.65 26.96
CA ILE A 402 7.60 12.56 25.51
C ILE A 402 7.38 13.92 24.87
N THR A 403 7.97 14.15 23.72
CA THR A 403 7.75 15.38 22.96
C THR A 403 7.65 15.03 21.49
N LEU A 404 6.55 15.44 20.86
CA LEU A 404 6.42 15.37 19.42
C LEU A 404 7.32 16.42 18.78
N GLN A 405 8.18 15.99 17.87
CA GLN A 405 9.02 16.89 17.09
C GLN A 405 8.60 16.81 15.64
N GLU A 406 7.94 17.86 15.16
CA GLU A 406 7.70 17.99 13.73
C GLU A 406 9.05 18.10 13.02
N ARG A 407 9.31 17.16 12.12
CA ARG A 407 10.52 17.13 11.30
C ARG A 407 10.25 17.79 9.96
N CYS A 408 9.10 17.50 9.36
CA CYS A 408 8.73 17.99 8.04
C CYS A 408 7.27 18.40 7.99
N ASP A 409 7.02 19.60 7.48
CA ASP A 409 5.71 20.07 7.06
C ASP A 409 5.60 19.86 5.55
N TYR A 410 4.73 18.94 5.10
CA TYR A 410 4.46 18.75 3.68
C TYR A 410 3.36 19.69 3.14
N GLY A 411 2.87 20.61 3.98
CA GLY A 411 1.86 21.61 3.64
C GLY A 411 0.42 21.09 3.67
N ALA A 412 -0.54 22.02 3.64
CA ALA A 412 -1.95 21.71 3.56
C ALA A 412 -2.31 21.14 2.18
N SER A 413 -2.84 19.92 2.17
CA SER A 413 -3.54 19.38 1.02
C SER A 413 -4.80 20.21 0.78
N ALA A 414 -5.04 20.62 -0.47
CA ALA A 414 -6.22 21.42 -0.86
C ALA A 414 -7.57 20.69 -0.67
N SER A 415 -7.58 19.43 -0.21
CA SER A 415 -8.76 18.59 -0.12
C SER A 415 -8.83 17.83 1.21
N ASN A 416 -9.18 18.47 2.32
CA ASN A 416 -9.60 17.86 3.61
C ASN A 416 -8.77 16.68 4.17
N SER A 417 -7.63 16.33 3.59
CA SER A 417 -6.73 15.32 4.12
C SER A 417 -5.82 16.06 5.08
N ALA A 418 -5.84 15.63 6.33
CA ALA A 418 -5.04 16.19 7.42
C ALA A 418 -3.65 16.61 6.94
N GLU A 419 -3.19 17.77 7.41
CA GLU A 419 -1.81 18.22 7.25
C GLU A 419 -0.89 17.01 7.35
N VAL A 420 -0.21 16.69 6.24
CA VAL A 420 0.75 15.58 6.25
C VAL A 420 2.03 16.16 6.83
N ALA A 421 2.01 16.50 8.12
CA ALA A 421 3.23 16.72 8.86
C ALA A 421 3.81 15.34 9.19
N LEU A 422 5.14 15.25 9.19
CA LEU A 422 5.86 14.10 9.69
C LEU A 422 6.49 14.48 11.04
N SER A 423 6.08 13.77 12.08
CA SER A 423 6.60 13.97 13.43
C SER A 423 7.38 12.75 13.93
N ASP A 424 8.41 13.03 14.72
CA ASP A 424 9.10 12.05 15.55
C ASP A 424 8.66 12.14 17.00
N VAL A 425 9.09 11.16 17.80
CA VAL A 425 8.89 11.17 19.24
C VAL A 425 10.25 11.25 19.92
N LEU A 426 10.49 12.32 20.68
CA LEU A 426 11.61 12.40 21.59
C LEU A 426 11.19 11.87 22.96
N PHE A 427 11.82 10.78 23.39
CA PHE A 427 11.72 10.27 24.76
C PHE A 427 12.77 10.96 25.63
N ALA A 428 12.36 11.53 26.76
CA ALA A 428 13.24 12.22 27.71
C ALA A 428 14.07 11.25 28.58
N THR A 429 14.67 10.23 27.96
CA THR A 429 15.65 9.33 28.57
C THR A 429 16.99 10.04 28.80
N ASP A 430 17.96 9.38 29.46
CA ASP A 430 19.33 9.89 29.61
C ASP A 430 20.34 8.90 29.00
N PRO A 431 20.93 9.21 27.81
CA PRO A 431 20.67 10.39 26.98
C PRO A 431 19.28 10.36 26.32
N PRO A 432 18.73 11.50 25.86
CA PRO A 432 17.44 11.53 25.18
C PRO A 432 17.43 10.64 23.92
N THR A 433 16.35 9.89 23.73
CA THR A 433 16.20 8.94 22.62
C THR A 433 15.17 9.49 21.63
N LEU A 434 15.59 9.73 20.39
CA LEU A 434 14.71 10.16 19.32
C LEU A 434 14.24 8.94 18.52
N ALA A 435 12.97 8.58 18.68
CA ALA A 435 12.34 7.56 17.85
C ALA A 435 11.80 8.20 16.56
N LYS A 436 12.40 7.81 15.44
CA LYS A 436 12.06 8.36 14.14
C LYS A 436 10.86 7.63 13.55
N SER A 437 10.00 8.36 12.84
CA SER A 437 8.89 7.71 12.16
C SER A 437 9.37 6.69 11.12
N GLY A 438 8.78 5.49 11.14
CA GLY A 438 9.11 4.38 10.24
C GLY A 438 10.33 3.55 10.65
N GLU A 439 10.94 3.84 11.80
CA GLU A 439 12.10 3.12 12.33
C GLU A 439 11.76 2.43 13.65
N ARG A 440 12.27 1.20 13.85
CA ARG A 440 12.31 0.58 15.17
C ARG A 440 13.48 1.16 15.93
N THR A 441 13.18 1.81 17.05
CA THR A 441 14.16 2.51 17.86
C THR A 441 14.35 1.78 19.18
N PRO A 442 15.56 1.24 19.46
CA PRO A 442 15.88 0.72 20.78
C PRO A 442 15.69 1.80 21.84
N LEU A 443 15.01 1.46 22.93
CA LEU A 443 14.62 2.37 23.99
C LEU A 443 14.84 1.69 25.35
N VAL A 444 15.50 2.36 26.28
CA VAL A 444 15.67 1.84 27.65
C VAL A 444 14.77 2.62 28.58
N LEU A 445 13.80 1.96 29.20
CA LEU A 445 12.89 2.56 30.18
C LEU A 445 13.05 1.87 31.53
N ASN A 446 13.35 2.64 32.57
CA ASN A 446 13.53 2.13 33.93
C ASN A 446 14.54 0.96 34.06
N GLY A 447 15.57 0.94 33.20
CA GLY A 447 16.61 -0.10 33.19
C GLY A 447 16.26 -1.37 32.43
N GLU A 448 15.12 -1.39 31.72
CA GLU A 448 14.67 -2.51 30.90
C GLU A 448 14.69 -2.11 29.42
N ASP A 449 14.96 -3.08 28.55
CA ASP A 449 15.05 -2.88 27.10
C ASP A 449 13.68 -2.97 26.43
N TYR A 450 13.40 -2.00 25.56
CA TYR A 450 12.20 -1.88 24.75
C TYR A 450 12.57 -1.51 23.31
N GLU A 451 11.59 -1.61 22.43
CA GLU A 451 11.59 -0.98 21.13
C GLU A 451 10.41 0.00 21.04
N ALA A 452 10.65 1.14 20.39
CA ALA A 452 9.62 2.08 20.01
C ALA A 452 9.47 2.10 18.48
N TRP A 453 8.23 2.14 18.00
CA TRP A 453 7.91 2.36 16.59
C TRP A 453 6.91 3.49 16.46
N VAL A 454 7.11 4.35 15.45
CA VAL A 454 6.34 5.58 15.27
C VAL A 454 5.79 5.67 13.84
N ASP A 455 4.48 5.84 13.67
CA ASP A 455 3.89 6.38 12.43
C ASP A 455 3.51 7.85 12.65
N GLY A 456 4.37 8.75 12.19
CA GLY A 456 4.30 10.18 12.47
C GLY A 456 3.43 10.98 11.52
N ARG A 457 2.62 10.34 10.67
CA ARG A 457 1.82 10.99 9.63
C ARG A 457 0.50 11.52 10.19
N GLY A 458 0.35 12.84 10.25
CA GLY A 458 -0.87 13.45 10.80
C GLY A 458 -1.02 13.12 12.28
N THR A 459 -1.94 12.22 12.64
CA THR A 459 -2.01 11.67 14.00
C THR A 459 -0.87 10.69 14.22
N VAL A 460 0.02 11.00 15.17
CA VAL A 460 1.22 10.22 15.47
C VAL A 460 0.84 8.95 16.23
N SER A 461 0.95 7.80 15.61
CA SER A 461 0.83 6.52 16.32
C SER A 461 2.18 6.12 16.90
N VAL A 462 2.21 5.78 18.19
CA VAL A 462 3.40 5.33 18.90
C VAL A 462 3.11 3.97 19.49
N ALA A 463 3.98 2.99 19.24
CA ALA A 463 4.00 1.71 19.93
C ALA A 463 5.30 1.58 20.71
N ILE A 464 5.22 1.15 21.98
CA ILE A 464 6.36 0.80 22.83
C ILE A 464 6.14 -0.63 23.27
N TYR A 465 7.11 -1.52 23.05
CA TYR A 465 6.95 -2.93 23.37
C TYR A 465 8.29 -3.56 23.77
N ARG A 466 8.21 -4.67 24.50
CA ARG A 466 9.37 -5.49 24.83
C ARG A 466 9.64 -6.47 23.68
N PRO A 467 10.82 -6.43 23.04
CA PRO A 467 11.18 -7.34 21.95
C PRO A 467 11.34 -8.79 22.41
#